data_AF-A0A7T8GTJ9-F1
#
_entry.id   AF-A0A7T8GTJ9-F1
#
_cell.length_a   1.000
_cell.length_b   1.000
_cell.length_c   1.000
_cell.angle_alpha   90.00
_cell.angle_beta   90.00
_cell.angle_gamma   90.00
#
_symmetry.space_group_name_H-M   'P 1'
#
loop_
_entity.id
_entity.type
_entity.pdbx_description
1 polymer ?
#
loop_
_entity_poly.entity_id
_entity_poly.type
_entity_poly.pdbx_seq_one_letter_code
_entity_poly.pdbx_strand_id
1 'polypeptide(L)' 'MWGFLEKETNSTPHPNVDSLKASITAAWANMSTDFIKKSCAAFRHRVDAVIEA' A
#
# COMPACT_ATOMS: atom_id res chain seq x y z
N MET A 1 -0.94 -2.03 2.82
CA MET A 1 -1.31 -1.41 1.52
C MET A 1 -0.67 -0.04 1.36
N TRP A 2 -1.08 0.98 2.12
CA TRP A 2 -0.47 2.33 2.01
C TRP A 2 1.04 2.35 2.19
N GLY A 3 1.57 1.71 3.24
CA GLY A 3 3.03 1.63 3.41
C GLY A 3 3.78 0.86 2.31
N PHE A 4 3.09 0.00 1.54
CA PHE A 4 3.71 -0.63 0.36
C PHE A 4 3.79 0.37 -0.80
N LEU A 5 2.68 1.07 -1.09
CA LEU A 5 2.65 2.07 -2.14
C LEU A 5 3.67 3.17 -1.86
N GLU A 6 3.70 3.68 -0.64
CA GLU A 6 4.65 4.71 -0.23
C GLU A 6 6.11 4.25 -0.40
N LYS A 7 6.43 3.02 0.00
CA LYS A 7 7.77 2.45 -0.17
C LYS A 7 8.16 2.35 -1.65
N GLU A 8 7.27 1.83 -2.49
CA GLU A 8 7.53 1.63 -3.91
C GLU A 8 7.64 2.97 -4.65
N THR A 9 6.69 3.89 -4.41
CA THR A 9 6.65 5.18 -5.12
C THR A 9 7.77 6.09 -4.65
N ASN A 10 8.13 6.08 -3.37
CA ASN A 10 9.19 6.94 -2.85
C ASN A 10 10.58 6.30 -2.96
N SER A 11 10.70 5.13 -3.59
CA SER A 11 12.01 4.51 -3.89
C SER A 11 12.83 5.34 -4.88
N THR A 12 12.17 6.19 -5.66
CA THR A 12 12.80 7.12 -6.61
C THR A 12 12.26 8.54 -6.45
N PRO A 13 13.08 9.58 -6.67
CA PRO A 13 12.62 10.96 -6.70
C PRO A 13 11.70 11.24 -7.89
N HIS A 14 10.66 12.07 -7.69
CA HIS A 14 9.75 12.51 -8.75
C HIS A 14 9.95 13.99 -9.07
N PRO A 15 10.07 14.36 -10.36
CA PRO A 15 10.29 15.75 -10.76
C PRO A 15 9.06 16.65 -10.59
N ASN A 16 7.85 16.08 -10.53
CA ASN A 16 6.60 16.80 -10.36
C ASN A 16 5.47 15.89 -9.86
N VAL A 17 4.33 16.51 -9.54
CA VAL A 17 3.14 15.82 -9.00
C VAL A 17 2.56 14.81 -9.99
N ASP A 18 2.62 15.07 -11.30
CA ASP A 18 2.04 14.16 -12.30
C ASP A 18 2.88 12.90 -12.46
N SER A 19 4.21 13.02 -12.40
CA SER A 19 5.12 11.88 -12.33
C SER A 19 4.85 11.02 -11.09
N LEU A 20 4.64 11.66 -9.93
CA LEU A 20 4.30 10.95 -8.70
C LEU A 20 2.96 10.22 -8.82
N LYS A 21 1.92 10.86 -9.34
CA LYS A 21 0.61 10.22 -9.57
C LYS A 21 0.74 9.01 -10.50
N ALA A 22 1.47 9.15 -11.61
CA ALA A 22 1.71 8.05 -12.54
C ALA A 22 2.42 6.88 -11.86
N SER A 23 3.42 7.15 -11.03
CA SER A 23 4.13 6.13 -10.24
C SER A 23 3.20 5.43 -9.24
N ILE A 24 2.36 6.18 -8.52
CA ILE A 24 1.35 5.60 -7.61
C ILE A 24 0.38 4.68 -8.36
N THR A 25 -0.13 5.11 -9.51
CA THR A 25 -1.04 4.30 -10.33
C THR A 25 -0.36 3.03 -10.83
N ALA A 26 0.90 3.11 -11.27
CA ALA A 26 1.67 1.94 -11.70
C ALA A 26 1.94 0.97 -10.54
N ALA A 27 2.36 1.47 -9.37
CA ALA A 27 2.59 0.66 -8.17
C ALA A 27 1.30 -0.03 -7.69
N TRP A 28 0.16 0.66 -7.77
CA TRP A 28 -1.14 0.07 -7.49
C TRP A 28 -1.48 -1.07 -8.46
N ALA A 29 -1.30 -0.85 -9.76
CA ALA A 29 -1.58 -1.86 -10.79
C ALA A 29 -0.70 -3.11 -10.66
N ASN A 30 0.54 -2.94 -10.19
CA ASN A 30 1.47 -4.04 -9.94
C ASN A 30 1.23 -4.76 -8.60
N MET A 31 0.38 -4.23 -7.73
CA MET A 31 0.08 -4.86 -6.45
C MET A 31 -0.73 -6.14 -6.67
N SER A 32 -0.27 -7.26 -6.13
CA SER A 32 -0.98 -8.53 -6.32
C SER A 32 -2.33 -8.53 -5.60
N THR A 33 -3.35 -9.06 -6.27
CA THR A 33 -4.69 -9.26 -5.70
C THR A 33 -4.62 -10.06 -4.39
N ASP A 34 -3.71 -11.02 -4.29
CA ASP A 34 -3.52 -11.81 -3.07
C ASP A 34 -2.95 -10.98 -1.91
N PHE A 35 -2.04 -10.05 -2.18
CA PHE A 35 -1.54 -9.12 -1.17
C PHE A 35 -2.66 -8.20 -0.67
N ILE A 36 -3.54 -7.74 -1.55
CA ILE A 36 -4.73 -6.94 -1.21
C ILE A 36 -5.65 -7.76 -0.31
N LYS A 37 -6.02 -8.98 -0.72
CA LYS A 37 -6.89 -9.88 0.06
C LYS A 37 -6.32 -10.17 1.44
N LYS A 38 -5.02 -10.51 1.53
CA LYS A 38 -4.33 -10.76 2.81
C LYS A 38 -4.33 -9.52 3.71
N SER A 39 -4.09 -8.33 3.13
CA SER A 39 -4.13 -7.07 3.87
C SER A 39 -5.52 -6.80 4.46
N CYS A 40 -6.59 -7.03 3.69
CA CYS A 40 -7.97 -6.88 4.16
C CYS A 40 -8.32 -7.93 5.22
N ALA A 41 -7.95 -9.19 5.02
CA ALA A 41 -8.20 -10.27 5.98
C ALA A 41 -7.51 -10.02 7.34
N ALA A 42 -6.32 -9.42 7.32
CA ALA A 42 -5.59 -9.07 8.54
C ALA A 42 -6.23 -7.93 9.36
N PHE A 43 -7.18 -7.18 8.80
CA PHE A 43 -7.80 -6.05 9.49
C PHE A 43 -8.52 -6.48 10.77
N ARG A 44 -9.36 -7.52 10.70
CA ARG A 44 -10.11 -8.02 11.87
C ARG A 44 -9.15 -8.41 13.00
N HIS A 45 -8.17 -9.24 12.70
CA HIS A 45 -7.16 -9.67 13.68
C HIS A 45 -6.43 -8.51 14.33
N ARG A 46 -6.14 -7.43 13.59
CA ARG A 46 -5.49 -6.24 14.17
C ARG A 46 -6.39 -5.48 15.13
N VAL A 47 -7.69 -5.42 14.86
CA VAL A 47 -8.66 -4.82 15.78
C VAL A 47 -8.75 -5.64 17.05
N ASP A 48 -8.88 -6.96 16.92
CA ASP A 48 -8.99 -7.87 18.06
C ASP A 48 -7.73 -7.78 18.96
N ALA A 49 -6.55 -7.76 18.36
CA ALA A 49 -5.28 -7.60 19.09
C ALA A 49 -5.15 -6.27 19.85
N VAL A 50 -5.83 -5.20 19.40
CA VAL A 50 -5.88 -3.92 20.12
C VAL A 50 -6.88 -3.97 21.28
N ILE A 51 -7.96 -4.73 21.14
CA ILE A 51 -8.96 -4.92 22.20
C ILE A 51 -8.39 -5.77 23.35
N GLU A 52 -7.55 -6.75 23.02
CA GLU A 52 -6.94 -7.67 23.99
C GLU A 52 -5.72 -7.08 24.74
N ALA A 53 -5.23 -5.90 24.33
CA ALA A 53 -4.07 -5.21 24.93
C ALA A 53 -4.48 -4.21 26.01
#